data_AF-A0A3L9MF17-F1
#
_entry.id   AF-A0A3L9MF17-F1
#
_cell.length_a   1.000
_cell.length_b   1.000
_cell.length_c   1.000
_cell.angle_alpha   90.00
_cell.angle_beta   90.00
_cell.angle_gamma   90.00
#
_symmetry.space_group_name_H-M   'P 1'
#
loop_
_entity.id
_entity.type
_entity.pdbx_description
1 polymer ?
#
loop_
_entity_poly.entity_id
_entity_poly.type
_entity_poly.pdbx_seq_one_letter_code
_entity_poly.pdbx_strand_id
1 'polypeptide(L)'
;MKLLTEIQSSTKLSFSTSLNQTIYEACSKHHKTLFFCWNIRTGIDRDVDIDRIVAYVNWYGENVLFPKMEIEEKLLFTILSEDNYLVKRALKEHRRLRRLFKIGTNPMKNLIYIEEELDLHIRFEEKNILSEIENIATQKQLKAINEALGQLPTNADWNDHFWE
;
A
#
# COMPACT_ATOMS: atom_id res chain seq x y z
N MET A 1 -14.21 -52.12 28.71
CA MET A 1 -14.42 -50.82 29.37
C MET A 1 -13.32 -49.88 28.88
N LYS A 2 -13.72 -48.77 28.26
CA LYS A 2 -12.98 -47.60 27.75
C LYS A 2 -11.98 -47.81 26.59
N LEU A 3 -12.41 -47.25 25.46
CA LEU A 3 -11.70 -47.03 24.21
C LEU A 3 -10.54 -46.04 24.36
N LEU A 4 -9.51 -46.28 23.55
CA LEU A 4 -8.49 -45.33 23.13
C LEU A 4 -9.15 -44.18 22.35
N THR A 5 -8.86 -42.95 22.72
CA THR A 5 -9.00 -41.79 21.81
C THR A 5 -7.81 -40.87 22.03
N GLU A 6 -6.89 -40.93 21.07
CA GLU A 6 -5.83 -39.95 20.86
C GLU A 6 -6.36 -38.74 20.06
N ILE A 7 -6.03 -37.55 20.59
CA ILE A 7 -5.52 -36.33 19.94
C ILE A 7 -6.30 -35.73 18.75
N GLN A 8 -6.74 -34.48 18.91
CA GLN A 8 -6.30 -33.30 18.12
C GLN A 8 -7.28 -32.12 18.29
N SER A 9 -6.92 -31.11 19.11
CA SER A 9 -7.63 -29.82 19.10
C SER A 9 -6.82 -28.62 19.60
N SER A 10 -5.50 -28.58 19.40
CA SER A 10 -4.67 -27.43 19.83
C SER A 10 -3.98 -26.64 18.71
N THR A 11 -4.09 -27.05 17.45
CA THR A 11 -3.37 -26.40 16.32
C THR A 11 -4.12 -25.27 15.61
N LYS A 12 -5.43 -25.09 15.85
CA LYS A 12 -6.21 -24.03 15.16
C LYS A 12 -6.07 -22.64 15.78
N LEU A 13 -5.77 -22.55 17.08
CA LEU A 13 -5.78 -21.27 17.79
C LEU A 13 -4.48 -20.46 17.62
N SER A 14 -3.31 -21.11 17.61
CA SER A 14 -2.01 -20.45 17.44
C SER A 14 -1.71 -19.99 16.00
N PHE A 15 -2.36 -20.62 15.02
CA PHE A 15 -2.16 -20.35 13.60
C PHE A 15 -2.88 -19.07 13.14
N SER A 16 -4.01 -18.74 13.79
CA SER A 16 -4.78 -17.52 13.52
C SER A 16 -4.01 -16.25 13.92
N THR A 17 -3.18 -16.35 14.96
CA THR A 17 -2.43 -15.21 15.51
C THR A 17 -1.25 -14.81 14.62
N SER A 18 -0.56 -15.77 13.97
CA SER A 18 0.57 -15.44 13.08
C SER A 18 0.12 -14.93 11.71
N LEU A 19 -1.03 -15.39 11.20
CA LEU A 19 -1.62 -14.90 9.95
C LEU A 19 -2.05 -13.43 10.09
N ASN A 20 -2.72 -13.10 11.19
CA ASN A 20 -3.08 -11.71 11.53
C ASN A 20 -1.85 -10.79 11.64
N GLN A 21 -0.74 -11.30 12.19
CA GLN A 21 0.51 -10.53 12.31
C GLN A 21 1.14 -10.23 10.92
N THR A 22 1.10 -11.20 10.00
CA THR A 22 1.79 -11.12 8.70
C THR A 22 1.08 -10.20 7.71
N ILE A 23 -0.26 -10.14 7.79
CA ILE A 23 -1.06 -9.23 6.95
C ILE A 23 -0.98 -7.81 7.49
N TYR A 24 -0.91 -7.66 8.81
CA TYR A 24 -0.66 -6.37 9.44
C TYR A 24 0.71 -5.79 9.04
N GLU A 25 1.72 -6.61 8.75
CA GLU A 25 3.01 -6.13 8.23
C GLU A 25 2.96 -5.66 6.77
N ALA A 26 2.15 -6.32 5.93
CA ALA A 26 1.84 -5.88 4.56
C ALA A 26 1.07 -4.56 4.55
N CYS A 27 0.05 -4.47 5.41
CA CYS A 27 -0.80 -3.30 5.61
C CYS A 27 -0.06 -2.16 6.34
N SER A 28 0.88 -2.47 7.23
CA SER A 28 1.71 -1.49 7.95
C SER A 28 2.55 -0.64 7.00
N LYS A 29 2.87 -1.15 5.80
CA LYS A 29 3.52 -0.37 4.74
C LYS A 29 2.57 0.51 3.93
N HIS A 30 1.28 0.18 3.85
CA HIS A 30 0.25 1.11 3.34
C HIS A 30 0.11 2.33 4.26
N HIS A 31 0.20 2.13 5.58
CA HIS A 31 0.25 3.23 6.55
C HIS A 31 1.45 4.17 6.33
N LYS A 32 2.60 3.68 5.86
CA LYS A 32 3.75 4.53 5.48
C LYS A 32 3.50 5.35 4.21
N THR A 33 2.60 4.93 3.31
CA THR A 33 2.19 5.75 2.15
C THR A 33 1.22 6.87 2.59
N LEU A 34 0.46 6.71 3.67
CA LEU A 34 -0.28 7.83 4.27
C LEU A 34 0.67 8.92 4.80
N PHE A 35 1.86 8.52 5.26
CA PHE A 35 2.92 9.47 5.64
C PHE A 35 3.42 10.28 4.44
N PHE A 36 3.48 9.70 3.24
CA PHE A 36 3.78 10.46 2.01
C PHE A 36 2.72 11.54 1.74
N CYS A 37 1.43 11.20 1.84
CA CYS A 37 0.34 12.17 1.67
C CYS A 37 0.40 13.26 2.75
N TRP A 38 0.73 12.89 3.99
CA TRP A 38 0.96 13.84 5.07
C TRP A 38 2.18 14.74 4.81
N ASN A 39 3.29 14.22 4.30
CA ASN A 39 4.47 15.01 3.96
C ASN A 39 4.13 16.11 2.94
N ILE A 40 3.36 15.79 1.89
CA ILE A 40 2.90 16.81 0.93
C ILE A 40 2.09 17.90 1.63
N ARG A 41 1.08 17.53 2.43
CA ARG A 41 0.26 18.48 3.19
C ARG A 41 1.12 19.36 4.09
N THR A 42 2.04 18.78 4.84
CA THR A 42 2.96 19.50 5.72
C THR A 42 3.86 20.47 4.96
N GLY A 43 4.38 20.07 3.79
CA GLY A 43 5.18 20.97 2.95
C GLY A 43 4.38 22.17 2.48
N ILE A 44 3.14 21.94 2.04
CA ILE A 44 2.20 22.99 1.63
C ILE A 44 1.87 23.92 2.81
N ASP A 45 1.48 23.36 3.96
CA ASP A 45 1.08 24.11 5.15
C ASP A 45 2.21 24.97 5.74
N ARG A 46 3.46 24.53 5.57
CA ARG A 46 4.67 25.23 6.02
C ARG A 46 5.25 26.19 4.98
N ASP A 47 4.59 26.38 3.83
CA ASP A 47 5.07 27.22 2.72
C ASP A 47 6.49 26.82 2.27
N VAL A 48 6.77 25.51 2.23
CA VAL A 48 8.02 24.96 1.69
C VAL A 48 8.08 25.26 0.20
N ASP A 49 9.27 25.58 -0.29
CA ASP A 49 9.53 25.76 -1.72
C ASP A 49 8.94 24.59 -2.54
N ILE A 50 8.05 24.93 -3.47
CA ILE A 50 7.28 23.97 -4.25
C ILE A 50 8.19 23.00 -5.01
N ASP A 51 9.36 23.45 -5.44
CA ASP A 51 10.31 22.62 -6.18
C ASP A 51 10.88 21.49 -5.30
N ARG A 52 11.03 21.72 -3.99
CA ARG A 52 11.45 20.68 -3.02
C ARG A 52 10.38 19.61 -2.87
N ILE A 53 9.11 20.03 -2.74
CA ILE A 53 7.97 19.10 -2.63
C ILE A 53 7.83 18.29 -3.93
N VAL A 54 7.94 18.95 -5.09
CA VAL A 54 7.89 18.29 -6.40
C VAL A 54 9.02 17.29 -6.58
N ALA A 55 10.25 17.62 -6.17
CA ALA A 55 11.39 16.70 -6.23
C ALA A 55 11.13 15.44 -5.40
N TYR A 56 10.62 15.59 -4.18
CA TYR A 56 10.22 14.48 -3.32
C TYR A 56 9.10 13.64 -3.92
N VAL A 57 8.04 14.27 -4.45
CA VAL A 57 6.91 13.56 -5.08
C VAL A 57 7.34 12.77 -6.30
N ASN A 58 8.17 13.34 -7.17
CA ASN A 58 8.71 12.64 -8.32
C ASN A 58 9.59 11.45 -7.89
N TRP A 59 10.48 11.65 -6.91
CA TRP A 59 11.30 10.57 -6.38
C TRP A 59 10.45 9.45 -5.78
N TYR A 60 9.46 9.77 -4.94
CA TYR A 60 8.59 8.79 -4.31
C TYR A 60 7.75 8.03 -5.35
N GLY A 61 7.24 8.74 -6.36
CA GLY A 61 6.51 8.16 -7.48
C GLY A 61 7.31 7.06 -8.17
N GLU A 62 8.51 7.38 -8.64
CA GLU A 62 9.35 6.47 -9.42
C GLU A 62 9.95 5.34 -8.58
N ASN A 63 10.35 5.60 -7.34
CA ASN A 63 11.12 4.65 -6.55
C ASN A 63 10.26 3.82 -5.59
N VAL A 64 9.07 4.29 -5.22
CA VAL A 64 8.23 3.66 -4.20
C VAL A 64 6.84 3.34 -4.72
N LEU A 65 6.08 4.36 -5.16
CA LEU A 65 4.67 4.18 -5.47
C LEU A 65 4.42 3.33 -6.72
N PHE A 66 5.09 3.63 -7.83
CA PHE A 66 4.90 2.88 -9.07
C PHE A 66 5.39 1.43 -8.99
N PRO A 67 6.55 1.14 -8.38
CA PRO A 67 6.95 -0.23 -8.09
C PRO A 67 5.96 -0.97 -7.17
N LYS A 68 5.43 -0.30 -6.14
CA LYS A 68 4.37 -0.85 -5.27
C LYS A 68 3.13 -1.24 -6.08
N MET A 69 2.63 -0.34 -6.91
CA MET A 69 1.48 -0.62 -7.79
C MET A 69 1.74 -1.81 -8.71
N GLU A 70 2.95 -1.95 -9.26
CA GLU A 70 3.27 -3.11 -10.09
C GLU A 70 3.27 -4.43 -9.31
N ILE A 71 3.75 -4.42 -8.07
CA ILE A 71 3.71 -5.58 -7.18
C ILE A 71 2.27 -5.94 -6.87
N GLU A 72 1.43 -4.95 -6.56
CA GLU A 72 0.01 -5.13 -6.29
C GLU A 72 -0.71 -5.73 -7.51
N GLU A 73 -0.49 -5.17 -8.70
CA GLU A 73 -1.08 -5.64 -9.94
C GLU A 73 -0.66 -7.09 -10.31
N LYS A 74 0.61 -7.45 -10.09
CA LYS A 74 1.16 -8.76 -10.47
C LYS A 74 0.92 -9.85 -9.42
N LEU A 75 0.85 -9.50 -8.14
CA LEU A 75 0.82 -10.47 -7.04
C LEU A 75 -0.43 -10.35 -6.16
N LEU A 76 -0.82 -9.13 -5.76
CA LEU A 76 -1.90 -8.94 -4.80
C LEU A 76 -3.27 -9.12 -5.47
N PHE A 77 -3.52 -8.40 -6.57
CA PHE A 77 -4.80 -8.42 -7.27
C PHE A 77 -5.08 -9.75 -7.95
N THR A 78 -4.04 -10.54 -8.27
CA THR A 78 -4.19 -11.88 -8.87
C THR A 78 -4.70 -12.94 -7.88
N ILE A 79 -4.77 -12.61 -6.58
CA ILE A 79 -5.43 -13.45 -5.58
C ILE A 79 -6.96 -13.39 -5.73
N LEU A 80 -7.48 -12.24 -6.16
CA LEU A 80 -8.89 -12.05 -6.46
C LEU A 80 -9.17 -12.51 -7.91
N SER A 81 -10.43 -12.82 -8.21
CA SER A 81 -10.82 -13.13 -9.59
C SER A 81 -10.58 -11.93 -10.51
N GLU A 82 -10.13 -12.16 -11.75
CA GLU A 82 -9.90 -11.09 -12.74
C GLU A 82 -11.13 -10.20 -12.99
N ASP A 83 -12.33 -10.76 -12.83
CA ASP A 83 -13.59 -10.03 -12.98
C ASP A 83 -14.02 -9.23 -11.76
N ASN A 84 -13.28 -9.30 -10.65
CA ASN A 84 -13.61 -8.60 -9.40
C ASN A 84 -13.65 -7.08 -9.63
N TYR A 85 -14.78 -6.47 -9.26
CA TYR A 85 -15.02 -5.04 -9.45
C TYR A 85 -14.03 -4.17 -8.66
N LEU A 86 -13.54 -4.65 -7.51
CA LEU A 86 -12.53 -3.95 -6.71
C LEU A 86 -11.20 -3.84 -7.45
N VAL A 87 -10.76 -4.94 -8.08
CA VAL A 87 -9.54 -4.96 -8.91
C VAL A 87 -9.68 -4.00 -10.09
N LYS A 88 -10.82 -4.06 -10.81
CA LYS A 88 -11.10 -3.14 -11.93
C LYS A 88 -11.05 -1.68 -11.51
N ARG A 89 -11.55 -1.37 -10.30
CA ARG A 89 -11.48 -0.04 -9.69
C ARG A 89 -10.05 0.36 -9.36
N ALA A 90 -9.30 -0.46 -8.62
CA ALA A 90 -7.91 -0.17 -8.24
C ALA A 90 -7.04 0.11 -9.47
N LEU A 91 -7.14 -0.72 -10.52
CA LEU A 91 -6.41 -0.51 -11.78
C LEU A 91 -6.78 0.82 -12.47
N LYS A 92 -8.04 1.26 -12.38
CA LYS A 92 -8.47 2.57 -12.89
C LYS A 92 -7.85 3.71 -12.09
N GLU A 93 -7.82 3.58 -10.76
CA GLU A 93 -7.22 4.53 -9.84
C GLU A 93 -5.69 4.60 -10.04
N HIS A 94 -4.99 3.47 -10.22
CA HIS A 94 -3.56 3.43 -10.58
C HIS A 94 -3.27 4.22 -11.87
N ARG A 95 -4.05 3.98 -12.95
CA ARG A 95 -3.90 4.73 -14.21
C ARG A 95 -4.17 6.23 -14.04
N ARG A 96 -5.04 6.61 -13.10
CA ARG A 96 -5.33 8.01 -12.79
C ARG A 96 -4.17 8.64 -12.02
N LEU A 97 -3.70 8.00 -10.96
CA LEU A 97 -2.55 8.44 -10.16
C LEU A 97 -1.29 8.59 -11.02
N ARG A 98 -0.95 7.60 -11.85
CA ARG A 98 0.20 7.70 -12.79
C ARG A 98 0.12 8.91 -13.74
N ARG A 99 -1.07 9.41 -14.05
CA ARG A 99 -1.24 10.65 -14.85
C ARG A 99 -1.07 11.90 -14.00
N LEU A 100 -1.49 11.90 -12.73
CA LEU A 100 -1.33 13.04 -11.83
C LEU A 100 0.14 13.33 -11.51
N PHE A 101 0.95 12.28 -11.40
CA PHE A 101 2.41 12.38 -11.22
C PHE A 101 3.15 12.95 -12.45
N LYS A 102 2.48 13.12 -13.60
CA LYS A 102 3.01 13.95 -14.69
C LYS A 102 2.78 15.42 -14.36
N ILE A 103 3.55 15.90 -13.39
CA ILE A 103 3.43 17.26 -12.85
C ILE A 103 3.68 18.25 -13.99
N GLY A 104 2.68 19.10 -14.24
CA GLY A 104 2.65 20.02 -15.37
C GLY A 104 2.82 21.48 -14.95
N THR A 105 2.18 22.38 -15.68
CA THR A 105 2.30 23.84 -15.48
C THR A 105 1.65 24.37 -14.19
N ASN A 106 0.93 23.53 -13.44
CA ASN A 106 0.37 23.90 -12.14
C ASN A 106 0.73 22.85 -11.08
N PRO A 107 1.98 22.87 -10.58
CA PRO A 107 2.46 21.88 -9.64
C PRO A 107 1.65 21.84 -8.35
N MET A 108 1.20 22.98 -7.83
CA MET A 108 0.41 23.03 -6.60
C MET A 108 -0.90 22.24 -6.72
N LYS A 109 -1.61 22.40 -7.85
CA LYS A 109 -2.83 21.64 -8.13
C LYS A 109 -2.55 20.14 -8.32
N ASN A 110 -1.43 19.79 -8.93
CA ASN A 110 -1.02 18.40 -9.05
C ASN A 110 -0.75 17.78 -7.68
N LEU A 111 0.00 18.46 -6.82
CA LEU A 111 0.31 18.03 -5.46
C LEU A 111 -0.98 17.75 -4.69
N ILE A 112 -1.90 18.73 -4.65
CA ILE A 112 -3.20 18.61 -3.96
C ILE A 112 -3.96 17.34 -4.38
N TYR A 113 -4.13 17.14 -5.69
CA TYR A 113 -4.82 15.95 -6.17
C TYR A 113 -4.06 14.65 -5.95
N ILE A 114 -2.72 14.68 -5.94
CA ILE A 114 -1.92 13.49 -5.65
C ILE A 114 -2.19 13.06 -4.21
N GLU A 115 -2.10 13.95 -3.22
CA GLU A 115 -2.31 13.52 -1.83
C GLU A 115 -3.76 13.10 -1.58
N GLU A 116 -4.75 13.81 -2.13
CA GLU A 116 -6.16 13.50 -1.92
C GLU A 116 -6.54 12.16 -2.57
N GLU A 117 -6.24 11.98 -3.86
CA GLU A 117 -6.63 10.78 -4.59
C GLU A 117 -5.86 9.55 -4.08
N LEU A 118 -4.60 9.70 -3.67
CA LEU A 118 -3.80 8.59 -3.13
C LEU A 118 -4.24 8.17 -1.73
N ASP A 119 -4.53 9.13 -0.83
CA ASP A 119 -5.06 8.85 0.52
C ASP A 119 -6.38 8.07 0.43
N LEU A 120 -7.29 8.51 -0.45
CA LEU A 120 -8.55 7.82 -0.71
C LEU A 120 -8.37 6.41 -1.31
N HIS A 121 -7.43 6.26 -2.24
CA HIS A 121 -7.11 4.99 -2.86
C HIS A 121 -6.58 3.99 -1.83
N ILE A 122 -5.61 4.37 -1.00
CA ILE A 122 -5.06 3.51 0.08
C ILE A 122 -6.17 3.04 1.01
N ARG A 123 -7.03 3.95 1.48
CA ARG A 123 -8.15 3.60 2.35
C ARG A 123 -9.15 2.65 1.68
N PHE A 124 -9.37 2.83 0.37
CA PHE A 124 -10.20 1.92 -0.40
C PHE A 124 -9.59 0.52 -0.44
N GLU A 125 -8.30 0.41 -0.71
CA GLU A 125 -7.61 -0.88 -0.76
C GLU A 125 -7.61 -1.57 0.61
N GLU A 126 -7.21 -0.86 1.66
CA GLU A 126 -7.20 -1.37 3.04
C GLU A 126 -8.56 -1.90 3.47
N LYS A 127 -9.62 -1.12 3.25
CA LYS A 127 -10.97 -1.46 3.72
C LYS A 127 -11.66 -2.55 2.89
N ASN A 128 -11.34 -2.66 1.60
CA ASN A 128 -12.10 -3.51 0.69
C ASN A 128 -11.23 -4.64 0.13
N ILE A 129 -10.13 -4.32 -0.56
CA ILE A 129 -9.29 -5.31 -1.23
C ILE A 129 -8.53 -6.17 -0.21
N LEU A 130 -7.84 -5.53 0.74
CA LEU A 130 -7.03 -6.25 1.73
C LEU A 130 -7.93 -7.10 2.63
N SER A 131 -9.08 -6.59 3.07
CA SER A 131 -10.05 -7.37 3.83
C SER A 131 -10.61 -8.58 3.06
N GLU A 132 -10.80 -8.51 1.74
CA GLU A 132 -11.18 -9.68 0.95
C GLU A 132 -10.02 -10.69 0.85
N ILE A 133 -8.81 -10.21 0.56
CA ILE A 133 -7.61 -11.03 0.39
C ILE A 133 -7.24 -11.76 1.69
N GLU A 134 -7.42 -11.13 2.86
CA GLU A 134 -7.20 -11.73 4.18
C GLU A 134 -7.88 -13.08 4.36
N ASN A 135 -9.08 -13.24 3.79
CA ASN A 135 -9.91 -14.42 3.98
C ASN A 135 -9.55 -15.58 3.03
N ILE A 136 -8.84 -15.29 1.93
CA ILE A 136 -8.62 -16.26 0.84
C ILE A 136 -7.14 -16.51 0.52
N ALA A 137 -6.25 -15.59 0.88
CA ALA A 137 -4.83 -15.69 0.55
C ALA A 137 -4.13 -16.79 1.33
N THR A 138 -3.28 -17.54 0.63
CA THR A 138 -2.39 -18.51 1.29
C THR A 138 -1.21 -17.78 1.95
N GLN A 139 -0.66 -18.37 3.01
CA GLN A 139 0.56 -17.86 3.65
C GLN A 139 1.73 -17.68 2.67
N LYS A 140 1.85 -18.57 1.69
CA LYS A 140 2.90 -18.46 0.66
C LYS A 140 2.73 -17.21 -0.19
N GLN A 141 1.50 -16.88 -0.59
CA GLN A 141 1.20 -15.65 -1.35
C GLN A 141 1.47 -14.41 -0.51
N LEU A 142 0.99 -14.37 0.73
CA LEU A 142 1.19 -13.25 1.64
C LEU A 142 2.68 -12.99 1.91
N LYS A 143 3.46 -14.05 2.13
CA LYS A 143 4.91 -13.95 2.31
C LYS A 143 5.60 -13.37 1.07
N ALA A 144 5.25 -13.85 -0.13
CA ALA A 144 5.83 -13.34 -1.36
C ALA A 144 5.51 -11.85 -1.60
N ILE A 145 4.28 -11.42 -1.31
CA ILE A 145 3.87 -10.01 -1.38
C ILE A 145 4.68 -9.17 -0.39
N ASN A 146 4.78 -9.64 0.86
CA ASN A 146 5.55 -8.95 1.90
C ASN A 146 7.03 -8.83 1.60
N GLU A 147 7.64 -9.86 1.03
CA GLU A 147 9.04 -9.83 0.62
C GLU A 147 9.26 -8.84 -0.55
N ALA A 148 8.35 -8.80 -1.52
CA ALA A 148 8.41 -7.87 -2.64
C ALA A 148 8.25 -6.40 -2.19
N LEU A 149 7.20 -6.11 -1.41
CA LEU A 149 7.01 -4.79 -0.77
C LEU A 149 8.10 -4.50 0.28
N GLY A 150 8.74 -5.56 0.78
CA GLY A 150 9.95 -5.64 1.59
C GLY A 150 11.05 -4.69 1.18
N GLN A 151 11.31 -4.73 -0.12
CA GLN A 151 12.52 -4.21 -0.76
C GLN A 151 12.39 -2.76 -1.24
N LEU A 152 11.17 -2.21 -1.19
CA LEU A 152 10.93 -0.85 -1.63
C LEU A 152 11.48 0.16 -0.61
N PRO A 153 12.04 1.29 -1.09
CA PRO A 153 12.38 2.41 -0.23
C PRO A 153 11.15 2.96 0.52
N THR A 154 11.43 3.75 1.53
CA THR A 154 10.46 4.45 2.37
C THR A 154 10.70 5.95 2.32
N ASN A 155 9.79 6.74 2.89
CA ASN A 155 9.95 8.20 2.97
C ASN A 155 11.26 8.63 3.65
N ALA A 156 11.79 7.81 4.56
CA ALA A 156 13.02 8.09 5.28
C ALA A 156 14.27 8.05 4.38
N ASP A 157 14.19 7.36 3.24
CA ASP A 157 15.30 7.23 2.29
C ASP A 157 15.45 8.46 1.36
N TRP A 158 14.49 9.39 1.42
CA TRP A 158 14.64 10.70 0.77
C TRP A 158 15.58 11.58 1.59
N ASN A 159 16.44 12.37 0.96
CA ASN A 159 17.45 13.14 1.69
C ASN A 159 16.95 14.50 2.22
N ASP A 160 15.89 15.05 1.63
CA ASP A 160 15.39 16.37 1.97
C ASP A 160 14.07 16.28 2.75
N HIS A 161 14.16 16.03 4.05
CA HIS A 161 13.03 15.87 4.98
C HIS A 161 12.37 17.22 5.33
N PHE A 162 11.85 17.93 4.33
CA PHE A 162 11.23 19.27 4.50
C PHE A 162 10.03 19.31 5.45
N TRP A 163 9.47 18.15 5.80
CA TRP A 163 8.32 17.99 6.70
C TRP A 163 8.70 17.97 8.18
N GLU A 164 10.01 17.92 8.51
CA GLU A 164 10.51 17.92 9.89
C GLU A 164 10.64 19.33 10.45
#